data_AF-A0AAV7WSN9-F1
#
_entry.id   AF-A0AAV7WSN9-F1
#
_cell.length_a   1.000
_cell.length_b   1.000
_cell.length_c   1.000
_cell.angle_alpha   90.00
_cell.angle_beta   90.00
_cell.angle_gamma   90.00
#
_symmetry.space_group_name_H-M   'P 1'
#
loop_
_entity.id
_entity.type
_entity.pdbx_description
1 polymer ?
#
loop_
_entity_poly.entity_id
_entity_poly.type
_entity_poly.pdbx_seq_one_letter_code
_entity_poly.pdbx_strand_id
1 'polypeptide(L)'
;MNPRTRAKERYNEAHRHTRRIIERSFGVLKARFWCLHLTGGSLCYSPKKVSQVIMACCMLYNLALRRNVPFLQEEEAGDGRVAAVDPVDSEDEEAEDEDEDNRTAVIRQYFQ
;
A
#
# COMPACT_ATOMS: atom_id res chain seq x y z
N MET A 1 -20.89 -1.94 -0.94
CA MET A 1 -21.34 -0.86 -0.03
C MET A 1 -21.34 0.42 -0.84
N ASN A 2 -22.50 1.03 -1.05
CA ASN A 2 -22.62 2.29 -1.78
C ASN A 2 -22.42 3.45 -0.79
N PRO A 3 -21.39 4.29 -0.95
CA PRO A 3 -21.23 5.47 -0.10
C PRO A 3 -22.43 6.40 -0.29
N ARG A 4 -22.99 6.90 0.80
CA ARG A 4 -24.21 7.72 0.81
C ARG A 4 -23.92 9.23 0.90
N THR A 5 -22.65 9.62 1.02
CA THR A 5 -22.21 11.02 1.19
C THR A 5 -20.93 11.29 0.40
N ARG A 6 -20.78 12.54 -0.10
CA ARG A 6 -19.60 12.99 -0.86
C ARG A 6 -18.29 12.83 -0.07
N ALA A 7 -18.31 13.09 1.23
CA ALA A 7 -17.17 12.87 2.11
C ALA A 7 -16.71 11.39 2.13
N LYS A 8 -17.68 10.45 2.16
CA LYS A 8 -17.40 9.01 2.14
C LYS A 8 -16.89 8.52 0.78
N GLU A 9 -17.35 9.11 -0.31
CA GLU A 9 -16.82 8.87 -1.66
C GLU A 9 -15.35 9.28 -1.75
N ARG A 10 -15.01 10.50 -1.31
CA ARG A 10 -13.62 11.02 -1.30
C ARG A 10 -12.70 10.16 -0.44
N TYR A 11 -13.15 9.81 0.76
CA TYR A 11 -12.41 8.89 1.62
C TYR A 11 -12.16 7.54 0.94
N ASN A 12 -13.19 6.94 0.34
CA ASN A 12 -13.08 5.66 -0.35
C ASN A 12 -12.14 5.72 -1.55
N GLU A 13 -12.17 6.83 -2.30
CA GLU A 13 -11.26 7.06 -3.42
C GLU A 13 -9.81 7.16 -2.96
N ALA A 14 -9.52 8.03 -1.99
CA ALA A 14 -8.19 8.18 -1.41
C ALA A 14 -7.67 6.87 -0.80
N HIS A 15 -8.54 6.15 -0.09
CA HIS A 15 -8.22 4.85 0.48
C HIS A 15 -7.92 3.81 -0.60
N ARG A 16 -8.75 3.72 -1.64
CA ARG A 16 -8.55 2.81 -2.77
C ARG A 16 -7.26 3.13 -3.52
N HIS A 17 -6.96 4.40 -3.74
CA HIS A 17 -5.72 4.84 -4.38
C HIS A 17 -4.49 4.41 -3.58
N THR A 18 -4.49 4.73 -2.28
CA THR A 18 -3.41 4.37 -1.35
C THR A 18 -3.19 2.85 -1.32
N ARG A 19 -4.29 2.08 -1.22
CA ARG A 19 -4.23 0.61 -1.21
C ARG A 19 -3.61 0.05 -2.50
N ARG A 20 -3.98 0.59 -3.67
CA ARG A 20 -3.38 0.17 -4.95
C ARG A 20 -1.87 0.39 -4.98
N ILE A 21 -1.39 1.54 -4.49
CA ILE A 21 0.05 1.84 -4.43
C ILE A 21 0.78 0.85 -3.52
N ILE A 22 0.22 0.59 -2.33
CA ILE A 22 0.81 -0.35 -1.36
C ILE A 22 0.84 -1.78 -1.92
N GLU A 23 -0.27 -2.26 -2.48
CA GLU A 23 -0.36 -3.59 -3.07
C GLU A 23 0.64 -3.78 -4.23
N ARG A 24 0.72 -2.78 -5.13
CA ARG A 24 1.71 -2.78 -6.22
C ARG A 24 3.14 -2.81 -5.69
N SER A 25 3.44 -2.00 -4.67
CA SER A 25 4.77 -1.94 -4.06
C SER A 25 5.18 -3.28 -3.45
N PHE A 26 4.28 -3.95 -2.74
CA PHE A 26 4.53 -5.29 -2.22
C PHE A 26 4.65 -6.35 -3.32
N GLY A 27 3.88 -6.22 -4.41
CA GLY A 27 4.03 -7.07 -5.58
C GLY A 27 5.44 -7.02 -6.15
N VAL A 28 5.97 -5.81 -6.38
CA VAL A 28 7.34 -5.61 -6.89
C VAL A 28 8.39 -6.15 -5.93
N LEU A 29 8.24 -5.92 -4.62
CA LEU A 29 9.18 -6.43 -3.63
C LEU A 29 9.20 -7.97 -3.61
N LYS A 30 8.04 -8.63 -3.65
CA LYS A 30 7.94 -10.10 -3.67
C LYS A 30 8.47 -10.71 -4.97
N ALA A 31 8.23 -10.05 -6.10
CA ALA A 31 8.78 -10.43 -7.38
C ALA A 31 10.32 -10.36 -7.35
N ARG A 32 10.87 -9.28 -6.77
CA ARG A 32 12.31 -9.04 -6.75
C ARG A 32 13.09 -9.84 -5.72
N PHE A 33 12.52 -10.03 -4.55
CA PHE A 33 13.18 -10.70 -3.44
C PHE A 33 12.45 -12.00 -3.14
N TRP A 34 12.99 -13.11 -3.63
CA TRP A 34 12.42 -14.45 -3.42
C TRP A 34 12.24 -14.80 -1.94
N CYS A 35 13.03 -14.22 -1.04
CA CYS A 35 12.86 -14.38 0.41
C CYS A 35 11.55 -13.78 0.97
N LEU A 36 10.84 -12.96 0.19
CA LEU A 36 9.51 -12.43 0.51
C LEU A 36 8.39 -13.20 -0.20
N HIS A 37 8.73 -14.09 -1.14
CA HIS A 37 7.76 -14.83 -1.93
C HIS A 37 7.25 -16.05 -1.15
N LEU A 38 5.93 -16.31 -1.20
CA LEU A 38 5.29 -17.37 -0.43
C LEU A 38 5.85 -18.77 -0.74
N THR A 39 6.31 -19.02 -1.98
CA THR A 39 6.92 -20.31 -2.36
C THR A 39 8.33 -20.52 -1.81
N GLY A 40 9.01 -19.45 -1.36
CA GLY A 40 10.31 -19.53 -0.69
C GLY A 40 10.22 -19.88 0.80
N GLY A 41 9.01 -20.09 1.31
CA GLY A 41 8.69 -20.24 2.73
C GLY A 41 8.23 -18.92 3.35
N SER A 42 7.24 -18.99 4.24
CA SER A 42 6.96 -17.88 5.15
C SER A 42 8.25 -17.54 5.90
N LEU A 43 8.56 -16.26 6.11
CA LEU A 43 9.71 -15.86 6.91
C LEU A 43 9.49 -16.38 8.35
N CYS A 44 10.02 -17.57 8.65
CA CYS A 44 9.92 -18.25 9.94
C CYS A 44 10.82 -17.59 11.00
N TYR A 45 10.70 -16.28 11.17
CA TYR A 45 11.44 -15.49 12.15
C TYR A 45 10.47 -14.73 13.05
N SER A 46 11.00 -14.18 14.15
CA SER A 46 10.23 -13.28 14.99
C SER A 46 9.78 -12.04 14.18
N PRO A 47 8.63 -11.42 14.51
CA PRO A 47 8.14 -10.23 13.79
C PRO A 47 9.18 -9.11 13.69
N LYS A 48 10.01 -8.94 14.73
CA LYS A 48 11.12 -7.99 14.76
C LYS A 48 12.20 -8.29 13.70
N LYS A 49 12.48 -9.56 13.45
CA LYS A 49 13.46 -9.96 12.43
C LYS A 49 12.86 -9.87 11.03
N VAL A 50 11.60 -10.24 10.88
CA VAL A 50 10.84 -10.08 9.61
C VAL A 50 10.81 -8.61 9.19
N SER A 51 10.51 -7.68 10.11
CA SER A 51 10.49 -6.25 9.79
C SER A 51 11.86 -5.73 9.34
N GLN A 52 12.96 -6.21 9.95
CA GLN A 52 14.31 -5.90 9.50
C GLN A 52 14.60 -6.39 8.08
N VAL A 53 14.17 -7.62 7.75
CA VAL A 53 14.31 -8.18 6.39
C VAL A 53 13.53 -7.34 5.37
N ILE A 54 12.28 -6.99 5.68
CA ILE A 54 11.44 -6.14 4.82
C ILE A 54 12.09 -4.77 4.62
N MET A 55 12.56 -4.12 5.69
CA MET A 55 13.26 -2.83 5.60
C MET A 55 14.51 -2.91 4.71
N ALA A 56 15.32 -3.97 4.87
CA ALA A 56 16.49 -4.17 4.02
C ALA A 56 16.10 -4.33 2.54
N CYS A 57 15.04 -5.08 2.24
CA CYS A 57 14.52 -5.21 0.87
C CYS A 57 14.09 -3.86 0.28
N CYS A 58 13.39 -3.02 1.06
CA CYS A 58 13.01 -1.67 0.63
C CYS A 58 14.23 -0.77 0.36
N MET A 59 15.24 -0.81 1.24
CA MET A 59 16.48 -0.05 1.04
C MET A 59 17.23 -0.51 -0.22
N LEU A 60 17.36 -1.82 -0.42
CA LEU A 60 18.00 -2.40 -1.60
C LEU A 60 17.24 -2.08 -2.88
N TYR A 61 15.91 -2.12 -2.86
CA TYR A 61 15.07 -1.70 -3.98
C TYR A 61 15.30 -0.23 -4.34
N ASN A 62 15.26 0.65 -3.35
CA ASN A 62 15.51 2.08 -3.56
C ASN A 62 16.92 2.35 -4.10
N LEU A 63 17.92 1.62 -3.62
CA LEU A 63 19.28 1.70 -4.14
C LEU A 63 19.35 1.23 -5.59
N ALA A 64 18.70 0.12 -5.92
CA ALA A 64 18.64 -0.41 -7.28
C ALA A 64 17.98 0.57 -8.25
N LEU A 65 16.87 1.21 -7.84
CA LEU A 65 16.22 2.27 -8.62
C LEU A 65 17.16 3.45 -8.89
N ARG A 66 17.85 3.96 -7.85
CA ARG A 66 18.81 5.07 -7.99
C ARG A 66 19.98 4.74 -8.90
N ARG A 67 20.35 3.45 -8.96
CA ARG A 67 21.47 2.94 -9.76
C ARG A 67 21.04 2.41 -11.13
N ASN A 68 19.75 2.53 -11.49
CA ASN A 68 19.17 1.95 -12.71
C ASN A 68 19.54 0.47 -12.92
N VAL A 69 19.57 -0.30 -11.83
CA VAL A 69 19.85 -1.73 -11.91
C VAL A 69 18.62 -2.43 -12.51
N PRO A 70 18.74 -3.06 -13.68
CA PRO A 70 17.61 -3.71 -14.34
C PRO A 70 17.01 -4.77 -13.43
N PHE A 71 15.70 -4.92 -13.54
CA PHE A 71 14.99 -5.98 -12.84
C PHE A 71 14.97 -7.23 -13.73
N LEU A 72 15.67 -8.29 -13.33
CA LEU A 72 15.72 -9.56 -14.05
C LEU A 72 14.51 -10.43 -13.71
N GLN A 73 13.33 -10.07 -14.23
CA GLN A 73 12.22 -11.01 -14.43
C GLN A 73 11.54 -10.63 -15.75
N GLU A 74 11.70 -11.48 -16.75
CA GLU A 74 11.04 -11.38 -18.06
C GLU A 74 9.52 -11.58 -17.88
N GLU A 75 8.76 -10.60 -18.40
CA GLU A 75 7.35 -10.56 -18.88
C GLU A 75 6.31 -11.49 -18.22
N GLU A 76 5.15 -11.02 -17.73
CA GLU A 76 4.06 -10.53 -18.59
C GLU A 76 3.02 -9.68 -17.83
N ALA A 77 2.51 -8.68 -18.56
CA ALA A 77 1.22 -7.98 -18.46
C ALA A 77 0.94 -6.97 -17.33
N GLY A 78 0.92 -5.68 -17.69
CA GLY A 78 -0.16 -4.79 -17.22
C GLY A 78 0.17 -3.34 -16.88
N ASP A 79 0.33 -2.54 -17.93
CA ASP A 79 0.09 -1.08 -18.02
C ASP A 79 0.96 -0.10 -17.24
N GLY A 80 1.68 0.70 -18.04
CA GLY A 80 2.50 1.81 -17.62
C GLY A 80 1.68 3.08 -17.50
N ARG A 81 1.98 3.84 -16.45
CA ARG A 81 2.02 5.31 -16.39
C ARG A 81 2.21 5.68 -14.92
N VAL A 82 3.26 6.44 -14.65
CA VAL A 82 3.25 7.33 -13.48
C VAL A 82 2.09 8.30 -13.74
N ALA A 83 0.92 8.00 -13.18
CA ALA A 83 -0.20 8.92 -13.20
C ALA A 83 0.28 10.20 -12.51
N ALA A 84 0.18 11.31 -13.23
CA ALA A 84 0.35 12.63 -12.66
C ALA A 84 -0.48 12.69 -11.37
N VAL A 85 0.12 13.22 -10.31
CA VAL A 85 -0.59 13.60 -9.09
C VAL A 85 -1.65 14.61 -9.50
N ASP A 86 -2.92 14.18 -9.55
CA ASP A 86 -4.04 15.08 -9.83
C ASP A 86 -4.10 16.16 -8.73
N PRO A 87 -4.39 17.43 -9.08
CA PRO A 87 -4.59 18.48 -8.10
C PRO A 87 -5.79 18.13 -7.21
N VAL A 88 -5.58 18.13 -5.89
CA VAL A 88 -6.68 18.07 -4.91
C VAL A 88 -7.40 19.43 -4.95
N ASP A 89 -8.46 19.53 -5.76
CA ASP A 89 -9.51 20.52 -5.58
C ASP A 89 -10.52 19.98 -4.57
N SER A 90 -11.11 20.84 -3.74
CA SER A 90 -12.07 20.40 -2.72
C SER A 90 -12.25 21.33 -1.53
N GLU A 91 -12.73 22.53 -1.78
CA GLU A 91 -13.43 23.42 -0.83
C GLU A 91 -14.29 22.65 0.19
N ASP A 92 -14.20 23.12 1.44
CA ASP A 92 -14.79 22.54 2.64
C ASP A 92 -16.32 22.66 2.66
N GLU A 93 -17.00 21.53 2.88
CA GLU A 93 -18.34 21.50 3.47
C GLU A 93 -18.36 20.44 4.57
N GLU A 94 -18.51 20.91 5.80
CA GLU A 94 -18.62 20.11 7.02
C GLU A 94 -19.91 19.27 7.00
N ALA A 95 -19.79 17.96 7.19
CA ALA A 95 -20.93 17.05 7.36
C ALA A 95 -20.85 16.41 8.74
N GLU A 96 -21.92 16.54 9.51
CA GLU A 96 -22.02 16.19 10.94
C GLU A 96 -21.75 14.70 11.25
N ASP A 97 -21.02 14.51 12.35
CA ASP A 97 -20.35 13.29 12.77
C ASP A 97 -21.26 12.28 13.51
N GLU A 98 -21.80 11.29 12.79
CA GLU A 98 -22.40 10.08 13.43
C GLU A 98 -21.54 8.81 13.20
N ASP A 99 -20.61 8.82 12.25
CA ASP A 99 -19.81 7.65 11.82
C ASP A 99 -18.50 7.46 12.63
N GLU A 100 -18.14 8.38 13.54
CA GLU A 100 -16.88 8.38 14.30
C GLU A 100 -16.82 7.26 15.36
N ASP A 101 -17.96 6.92 15.98
CA ASP A 101 -18.03 5.93 17.05
C ASP A 101 -17.74 4.51 16.55
N ASN A 102 -18.22 4.15 15.36
CA ASN A 102 -17.99 2.82 14.79
C ASN A 102 -16.53 2.64 14.32
N ARG A 103 -15.89 3.70 13.80
CA ARG A 103 -14.48 3.68 13.42
C ARG A 103 -13.59 3.48 14.65
N THR A 104 -13.89 4.21 15.73
CA THR A 104 -13.14 4.13 16.99
C THR A 104 -13.29 2.76 17.66
N ALA A 105 -14.48 2.16 17.57
CA ALA A 105 -14.73 0.81 18.08
C ALA A 105 -13.87 -0.26 17.38
N VAL A 106 -13.78 -0.21 16.04
CA VAL A 106 -12.97 -1.17 15.26
C VAL A 106 -11.47 -1.01 15.55
N ILE A 107 -10.97 0.22 15.70
CA ILE A 107 -9.55 0.46 16.01
C ILE A 107 -9.19 -0.14 17.38
N ARG A 108 -10.04 0.05 18.40
CA ARG A 108 -9.81 -0.52 19.73
C ARG A 108 -9.84 -2.04 19.75
N GLN A 109 -10.64 -2.67 18.89
CA GLN A 109 -10.80 -4.12 18.87
C GLN A 109 -9.58 -4.85 18.28
N TYR A 110 -8.87 -4.23 17.32
CA TYR A 110 -7.84 -4.92 16.54
C TYR A 110 -6.40 -4.51 16.85
N PHE A 111 -6.17 -3.36 17.50
CA PHE A 111 -4.83 -2.77 17.64
C PHE A 111 -4.40 -2.48 19.09
N GLN A 112 -4.88 -3.24 20.08
CA GLN A 112 -4.35 -3.24 21.46
C GLN A 112 -3.21 -4.24 21.63
#